data_AF-A0A544SV45-F1
#
_entry.id   AF-A0A544SV45-F1
#
_cell.length_a   1.000
_cell.length_b   1.000
_cell.length_c   1.000
_cell.angle_alpha   90.00
_cell.angle_beta   90.00
_cell.angle_gamma   90.00
#
_symmetry.space_group_name_H-M   'P 1'
#
loop_
_entity.id
_entity.type
_entity.pdbx_description
1 polymer ?
#
loop_
_entity_poly.entity_id
_entity_poly.type
_entity_poly.pdbx_seq_one_letter_code
_entity_poly.pdbx_strand_id
1 'polypeptide(L)'
;MESRSRIMDKVILQYQEDENVMIQLFARWCANHQLDALTLYAQAYPQQEKNLLLEKAVEEMDEDTLTIDTETLLNVLQLFGNEDLAFVVSVEADKHEKC
;
A
#
# COMPACT_ATOMS: atom_id res chain seq x y z
N MET A 1 -26.50 -19.18 17.68
CA MET A 1 -25.03 -19.32 17.48
C MET A 1 -24.57 -18.81 16.11
N GLU A 2 -25.44 -18.66 15.11
CA GLU A 2 -25.06 -18.25 13.74
C GLU A 2 -24.69 -16.77 13.56
N SER A 3 -25.09 -15.88 14.48
CA SER A 3 -24.88 -14.43 14.33
C SER A 3 -23.43 -13.99 14.52
N ARG A 4 -22.62 -14.73 15.29
CA ARG A 4 -21.21 -14.37 15.54
C ARG A 4 -20.30 -14.70 14.35
N SER A 5 -20.53 -15.83 13.66
CA SER A 5 -19.75 -16.21 12.47
C SER A 5 -19.92 -15.17 11.36
N ARG A 6 -21.17 -14.82 11.01
CA ARG A 6 -21.44 -13.84 9.95
C ARG A 6 -20.87 -12.46 10.21
N ILE A 7 -20.77 -12.03 11.47
CA ILE A 7 -20.12 -10.76 11.83
C ILE A 7 -18.62 -10.88 11.65
N MET A 8 -18.01 -11.99 12.08
CA MET A 8 -16.58 -12.22 11.96
C MET A 8 -16.13 -12.33 10.49
N ASP A 9 -16.89 -13.04 9.67
CA ASP A 9 -16.64 -13.17 8.23
C ASP A 9 -16.68 -11.81 7.53
N LYS A 10 -17.67 -10.97 7.89
CA LYS A 10 -17.76 -9.60 7.36
C LYS A 10 -16.61 -8.71 7.81
N VAL A 11 -16.18 -8.84 9.06
CA VAL A 11 -15.05 -8.07 9.59
C VAL A 11 -13.76 -8.46 8.85
N ILE A 12 -13.51 -9.76 8.66
CA ILE A 12 -12.33 -10.26 7.94
C ILE A 12 -12.34 -9.76 6.48
N LEU A 13 -13.48 -9.86 5.79
CA LEU A 13 -13.61 -9.38 4.42
C LEU A 13 -13.34 -7.89 4.31
N GLN A 14 -13.89 -7.08 5.21
CA GLN A 14 -13.64 -5.63 5.22
C GLN A 14 -12.16 -5.33 5.39
N TYR A 15 -11.47 -5.98 6.33
CA TYR A 15 -10.03 -5.80 6.52
C TYR A 15 -9.22 -6.17 5.25
N GLN A 16 -9.60 -7.24 4.54
CA GLN A 16 -8.92 -7.65 3.31
C GLN A 16 -9.16 -6.66 2.15
N GLU A 17 -10.37 -6.13 2.04
CA GLU A 17 -10.68 -5.09 1.06
C GLU A 17 -9.90 -3.81 1.37
N ASP A 18 -9.86 -3.40 2.63
CA ASP A 18 -9.15 -2.22 3.09
C ASP A 18 -7.63 -2.35 2.83
N GLU A 19 -7.04 -3.51 3.10
CA GLU A 19 -5.62 -3.80 2.81
C GLU A 19 -5.32 -3.73 1.30
N ASN A 20 -6.20 -4.27 0.46
CA ASN A 20 -6.05 -4.21 -0.99
C ASN A 20 -6.08 -2.76 -1.49
N VAL A 21 -6.98 -1.94 -0.96
CA VAL A 21 -7.03 -0.51 -1.30
C VAL A 21 -5.74 0.20 -0.89
N MET A 22 -5.22 -0.06 0.31
CA MET A 22 -3.96 0.50 0.78
C MET A 22 -2.78 0.14 -0.13
N ILE A 23 -2.68 -1.14 -0.52
CA ILE A 23 -1.64 -1.64 -1.44
C ILE A 23 -1.74 -0.98 -2.82
N GLN A 24 -2.96 -0.79 -3.36
CA GLN A 24 -3.16 -0.11 -4.63
C GLN A 24 -2.75 1.36 -4.58
N LEU A 25 -3.09 2.07 -3.49
CA LEU A 25 -2.66 3.45 -3.30
C LEU A 25 -1.13 3.57 -3.24
N PHE A 26 -0.47 2.64 -2.55
CA PHE A 26 0.99 2.57 -2.48
C PHE A 26 1.62 2.30 -3.86
N ALA A 27 1.14 1.28 -4.58
CA ALA A 27 1.62 0.95 -5.93
C ALA A 27 1.49 2.14 -6.88
N ARG A 28 0.37 2.88 -6.78
CA ARG A 28 0.10 4.03 -7.64
C ARG A 28 1.01 5.20 -7.34
N TRP A 29 1.24 5.49 -6.06
CA TRP A 29 2.21 6.51 -5.68
C TRP A 29 3.59 6.17 -6.24
N CYS A 30 4.01 4.90 -6.15
CA CYS A 30 5.28 4.46 -6.73
C CYS A 30 5.32 4.73 -8.25
N ALA A 31 4.28 4.39 -9.00
CA ALA A 31 4.21 4.68 -10.44
C ALA A 31 4.24 6.18 -10.76
N ASN A 32 3.56 7.02 -9.97
CA ASN A 32 3.59 8.48 -10.13
C ASN A 32 5.00 9.07 -9.96
N HIS A 33 5.82 8.45 -9.12
CA HIS A 33 7.21 8.85 -8.85
C HIS A 33 8.24 8.02 -9.63
N GLN A 34 7.81 7.19 -10.61
CA GLN A 34 8.65 6.27 -11.38
C GLN A 34 9.51 5.34 -10.50
N LEU A 35 8.96 4.91 -9.37
CA LEU A 35 9.56 4.00 -8.40
C LEU A 35 9.06 2.57 -8.59
N ASP A 36 9.93 1.61 -8.32
CA ASP A 36 9.57 0.20 -8.29
C ASP A 36 8.93 -0.16 -6.93
N ALA A 37 7.61 -0.35 -6.94
CA ALA A 37 6.83 -0.61 -5.73
C ALA A 37 7.29 -1.87 -4.98
N LEU A 38 7.66 -2.92 -5.71
CA LEU A 38 8.12 -4.20 -5.13
C LEU A 38 9.45 -4.02 -4.40
N THR A 39 10.36 -3.27 -4.99
CA THR A 39 11.67 -2.95 -4.43
C THR A 39 11.53 -2.09 -3.18
N LEU A 40 10.67 -1.07 -3.24
CA LEU A 40 10.44 -0.18 -2.10
C LEU A 40 9.76 -0.93 -0.94
N TYR A 41 8.80 -1.81 -1.25
CA TYR A 41 8.16 -2.68 -0.27
C TYR A 41 9.15 -3.66 0.37
N ALA A 42 10.05 -4.25 -0.43
CA ALA A 42 11.09 -5.14 0.07
C ALA A 42 12.12 -4.42 0.96
N GLN A 43 12.31 -3.11 0.82
CA GLN A 43 13.15 -2.33 1.75
C GLN A 43 12.52 -2.21 3.14
N ALA A 44 11.19 -2.03 3.21
CA ALA A 44 10.47 -1.98 4.48
C ALA A 44 10.39 -3.37 5.13
N TYR A 45 10.19 -4.42 4.33
CA TYR A 45 9.98 -5.79 4.81
C TYR A 45 10.94 -6.80 4.13
N PRO A 46 12.25 -6.74 4.39
CA PRO A 46 13.25 -7.56 3.69
C PRO A 46 13.15 -9.06 4.00
N GLN A 47 12.50 -9.43 5.09
CA GLN A 47 12.30 -10.82 5.50
C GLN A 47 10.93 -11.38 5.09
N GLN A 48 10.03 -10.54 4.57
CA GLN A 48 8.70 -10.97 4.18
C GLN A 48 8.73 -11.61 2.80
N GLU A 49 8.00 -12.71 2.63
CA GLU A 49 7.82 -13.31 1.32
C GLU A 49 7.14 -12.32 0.37
N LYS A 50 7.31 -12.53 -0.94
CA LYS A 50 6.74 -11.66 -1.97
C LYS A 50 5.27 -11.39 -1.72
N ASN A 51 4.90 -10.12 -1.70
CA ASN A 51 3.51 -9.73 -1.55
C ASN A 51 2.78 -9.90 -2.88
N LEU A 52 2.06 -11.01 -3.03
CA LEU A 52 1.28 -11.32 -4.23
C LEU A 52 0.18 -10.28 -4.51
N LEU A 53 -0.37 -9.64 -3.47
CA LEU A 53 -1.36 -8.58 -3.63
C LEU A 53 -0.72 -7.35 -4.27
N LEU A 54 0.52 -7.03 -3.89
CA LEU A 54 1.27 -5.93 -4.48
C LEU A 54 1.66 -6.21 -5.93
N GLU A 55 2.17 -7.42 -6.24
CA GLU A 55 2.47 -7.81 -7.62
C GLU A 55 1.21 -7.66 -8.51
N LYS A 56 0.08 -8.17 -8.03
CA LYS A 56 -1.19 -8.04 -8.75
C LYS A 56 -1.67 -6.59 -8.87
N ALA A 57 -1.56 -5.80 -7.80
CA ALA A 57 -1.96 -4.39 -7.83
C ALA A 57 -1.15 -3.56 -8.81
N VAL A 58 0.14 -3.87 -9.00
CA VAL A 58 1.00 -3.23 -10.01
C VAL A 58 0.61 -3.67 -11.43
N GLU A 59 0.26 -4.95 -11.63
CA GLU A 59 -0.20 -5.46 -12.94
C GLU A 59 -1.57 -4.91 -13.36
N GLU A 60 -2.49 -4.74 -12.41
CA GLU A 60 -3.85 -4.22 -12.66
C GLU A 60 -3.90 -2.68 -12.67
N MET A 61 -2.76 -2.01 -12.54
CA MET A 61 -2.70 -0.56 -12.43
C MET A 61 -2.78 0.12 -13.79
N ASP A 62 -3.91 0.79 -14.05
CA ASP A 62 -4.06 1.64 -15.24
C ASP A 62 -3.36 3.00 -15.05
N GLU A 63 -2.66 3.49 -16.08
CA GLU A 63 -1.93 4.78 -16.07
C GLU A 63 -2.87 6.01 -15.94
N ASP A 64 -4.16 5.84 -16.24
CA ASP A 64 -5.16 6.93 -16.35
C ASP A 64 -5.84 7.30 -15.01
N THR A 65 -5.23 6.92 -13.90
CA THR A 65 -5.91 6.86 -12.62
C THR A 65 -5.46 7.97 -11.65
N LEU A 66 -6.42 8.58 -10.95
CA LEU A 66 -6.33 9.72 -10.02
C LEU A 66 -5.05 9.76 -9.16
N THR A 67 -4.18 10.75 -9.31
CA THR A 67 -2.91 10.84 -8.57
C THR A 67 -3.15 10.99 -7.05
N ILE A 68 -2.31 10.35 -6.24
CA ILE A 68 -2.30 10.50 -4.78
C ILE A 68 -1.03 11.24 -4.38
N ASP A 69 -1.18 12.26 -3.54
CA ASP A 69 -0.04 12.96 -2.94
C ASP A 69 0.60 12.14 -1.82
N THR A 70 1.89 12.39 -1.58
CA THR A 70 2.68 11.67 -0.58
C THR A 70 2.07 11.78 0.82
N GLU A 71 1.58 12.95 1.22
CA GLU A 71 1.02 13.18 2.56
C GLU A 71 -0.20 12.29 2.81
N THR A 72 -1.11 12.23 1.83
CA THR A 72 -2.29 11.35 1.87
C THR A 72 -1.88 9.88 1.96
N LEU A 73 -0.89 9.43 1.17
CA LEU A 73 -0.41 8.05 1.26
C LEU A 73 0.19 7.75 2.64
N LEU A 74 1.05 8.62 3.16
CA LEU A 74 1.68 8.44 4.47
C LEU A 74 0.64 8.36 5.60
N ASN A 75 -0.41 9.17 5.53
CA ASN A 75 -1.53 9.12 6.47
C ASN A 75 -2.26 7.78 6.38
N VAL A 76 -2.55 7.28 5.16
CA VAL A 76 -3.16 5.97 4.97
C VAL A 76 -2.27 4.87 5.54
N LEU A 77 -0.98 4.83 5.20
CA LEU A 77 -0.07 3.79 5.70
C LEU A 77 -0.01 3.73 7.23
N GLN A 78 -0.01 4.89 7.90
CA GLN A 78 -0.06 4.98 9.36
C GLN A 78 -1.39 4.49 9.95
N LEU A 79 -2.54 4.80 9.31
CA LEU A 79 -3.85 4.31 9.75
C LEU A 79 -3.94 2.79 9.71
N PHE A 80 -3.23 2.15 8.77
CA PHE A 80 -3.14 0.70 8.64
C PHE A 80 -2.01 0.08 9.49
N GLY A 81 -1.23 0.89 10.20
CA GLY A 81 -0.10 0.42 11.01
C GLY A 81 1.13 -0.03 10.21
N ASN A 82 1.25 0.36 8.94
CA ASN A 82 2.41 0.08 8.10
C ASN A 82 3.50 1.16 8.31
N GLU A 83 3.99 1.28 9.55
CA GLU A 83 4.94 2.33 9.95
C GLU A 83 6.28 2.23 9.21
N ASP A 84 6.81 1.02 9.02
CA ASP A 84 8.06 0.80 8.28
C ASP A 84 7.92 1.21 6.81
N LEU A 85 6.79 0.86 6.17
CA LEU A 85 6.52 1.25 4.80
C LEU A 85 6.34 2.77 4.67
N ALA A 86 5.62 3.39 5.62
CA ALA A 86 5.46 4.85 5.67
C ALA A 86 6.82 5.55 5.83
N PHE A 87 7.71 5.01 6.66
CA PHE A 87 9.06 5.56 6.81
C PHE A 87 9.85 5.50 5.51
N VAL A 88 9.88 4.35 4.84
CA VAL A 88 10.60 4.17 3.57
C VAL A 88 10.03 5.09 2.47
N VAL A 89 8.71 5.20 2.37
CA VAL A 89 8.03 6.13 1.44
C VAL A 89 8.41 7.57 1.73
N SER A 90 8.42 8.00 2.99
CA SER A 90 8.81 9.36 3.38
C SER A 90 10.25 9.69 2.99
N VAL A 91 11.17 8.74 3.23
CA VAL A 91 12.59 8.90 2.86
C VAL A 91 12.75 9.02 1.34
N GLU A 92 12.01 8.23 0.57
CA GLU A 92 12.09 8.28 -0.89
C GLU A 92 11.44 9.57 -1.42
N ALA A 93 10.30 9.98 -0.88
CA ALA A 93 9.64 11.24 -1.25
C ALA A 93 10.56 12.47 -1.07
N ASP A 94 11.25 12.58 0.07
CA ASP A 94 12.17 13.70 0.37
C ASP A 94 13.34 13.76 -0.64
N LYS A 95 13.79 12.62 -1.18
CA LYS A 95 14.83 12.59 -2.22
C LYS A 95 14.33 13.14 -3.56
N HIS A 96 13.08 12.91 -3.89
CA HIS A 96 12.47 13.35 -5.16
C HIS A 96 12.01 14.81 -5.11
N GLU A 97 11.66 15.33 -3.93
CA GLU A 97 11.32 16.76 -3.74
C GLU A 97 12.55 17.69 -3.77
N LYS A 98 13.76 17.16 -3.64
CA LYS A 98 15.01 17.94 -3.59
C LYS A 98 15.80 18.00 -4.91
N CYS A 99 15.27 17.49 -6.02
CA CYS A 99 15.89 17.58 -7.35
C CYS A 99 15.32 18.74 -8.19
#